data_AF-A0A369JA99-F1
#
_entry.id   AF-A0A369JA99-F1
#
_cell.length_a   1.000
_cell.length_b   1.000
_cell.length_c   1.000
_cell.angle_alpha   90.00
_cell.angle_beta   90.00
_cell.angle_gamma   90.00
#
_symmetry.space_group_name_H-M   'P 1'
#
loop_
_entity.id
_entity.type
_entity.pdbx_description
1 polymer ?
#
loop_
_entity_poly.entity_id
_entity_poly.type
_entity_poly.pdbx_seq_one_letter_code
_entity_poly.pdbx_strand_id
1 'polypeptide(L)'
;MCVSHFVICVPLAYNIPTYFPQPNLSYFPPPLTSYAPSSGASGAPSPEAIVPASQPSAGPGYAPPGPLLTSNALNRRTSSSTCLAVLEPPASIASIPDLDRRRGKGGWRQAISQWENVDPQTGYALKDWPRHWYTGDSQVKLCVKRGYRKSVALEYKRLGGTEQQFLDAHPEADTITFLKLVKKINVQNGSVGRASKNGPPDARLQSS
;
A
#
# COMPACT_ATOMS: atom_id res chain seq x y z
N MET A 1 -26.50 -48.82 -4.06
CA MET A 1 -27.35 -47.76 -4.63
C MET A 1 -27.53 -46.71 -3.54
N CYS A 2 -26.80 -45.59 -3.63
CA CYS A 2 -26.80 -44.54 -2.60
C CYS A 2 -27.42 -43.26 -3.15
N VAL A 3 -28.36 -42.76 -2.37
CA VAL A 3 -29.21 -41.57 -2.48
C VAL A 3 -28.42 -40.27 -2.60
N SER A 4 -28.98 -39.29 -3.31
CA SER A 4 -28.78 -37.88 -2.94
C SER A 4 -29.95 -37.03 -3.44
N HIS A 5 -30.86 -36.68 -2.52
CA HIS A 5 -31.90 -35.69 -2.73
C HIS A 5 -31.29 -34.29 -2.55
N PHE A 6 -31.33 -33.47 -3.61
CA PHE A 6 -31.01 -32.05 -3.54
C PHE A 6 -32.26 -31.27 -3.12
N VAL A 7 -32.24 -30.70 -1.91
CA VAL A 7 -33.20 -29.69 -1.46
C VAL A 7 -32.68 -28.33 -1.90
N ILE A 8 -33.39 -27.68 -2.83
CA ILE A 8 -33.09 -26.32 -3.27
C ILE A 8 -33.87 -25.35 -2.37
N CYS A 9 -33.16 -24.67 -1.47
CA CYS A 9 -33.68 -23.53 -0.72
C CYS A 9 -33.54 -22.25 -1.57
N VAL A 10 -34.66 -21.62 -1.93
CA VAL A 10 -34.68 -20.30 -2.57
C VAL A 10 -35.02 -19.25 -1.50
N PRO A 11 -34.19 -18.22 -1.25
CA PRO A 11 -34.54 -17.19 -0.28
C PRO A 11 -35.51 -16.16 -0.87
N LEU A 12 -36.52 -15.83 -0.06
CA LEU A 12 -37.52 -14.79 -0.29
C LEU A 12 -36.88 -13.41 -0.53
N ALA A 13 -37.33 -12.73 -1.58
CA ALA A 13 -37.08 -11.33 -1.83
C ALA A 13 -37.94 -10.46 -0.89
N TYR A 14 -37.32 -9.77 0.05
CA TYR A 14 -37.99 -8.74 0.86
C TYR A 14 -37.82 -7.37 0.20
N ASN A 15 -38.97 -6.78 -0.11
CA ASN A 15 -39.16 -5.44 -0.64
C ASN A 15 -38.95 -4.42 0.50
N ILE A 16 -38.00 -3.50 0.37
CA ILE A 16 -37.74 -2.45 1.36
C ILE A 16 -38.15 -1.09 0.76
N PRO A 17 -39.06 -0.33 1.42
CA PRO A 17 -39.48 0.99 0.96
C PRO A 17 -38.39 2.04 1.22
N THR A 18 -38.04 2.80 0.20
CA THR A 18 -37.10 3.93 0.29
C THR A 18 -37.81 5.17 0.81
N TYR A 19 -37.57 5.54 2.07
CA TYR A 19 -37.90 6.86 2.61
C TYR A 19 -36.60 7.67 2.73
N PHE A 20 -36.48 8.74 1.93
CA PHE A 20 -35.37 9.70 1.97
C PHE A 20 -35.80 10.92 2.79
N PRO A 21 -35.27 11.15 4.00
CA PRO A 21 -35.38 12.45 4.64
C PRO A 21 -34.36 13.44 4.05
N GLN A 22 -34.85 14.62 3.65
CA GLN A 22 -34.04 15.76 3.21
C GLN A 22 -33.31 16.40 4.41
N PRO A 23 -31.99 16.67 4.34
CA PRO A 23 -31.32 17.42 5.38
C PRO A 23 -31.56 18.93 5.23
N ASN A 24 -32.10 19.48 6.31
CA ASN A 24 -32.31 20.89 6.59
C ASN A 24 -31.00 21.68 6.50
N LEU A 25 -31.00 22.76 5.71
CA LEU A 25 -29.90 23.68 5.49
C LEU A 25 -29.95 24.77 6.58
N SER A 26 -29.16 24.64 7.63
CA SER A 26 -28.97 25.75 8.56
C SER A 26 -27.66 25.66 9.33
N TYR A 27 -26.98 26.81 9.32
CA TYR A 27 -26.01 27.30 10.32
C TYR A 27 -24.51 27.21 9.97
N PHE A 28 -24.04 28.27 9.32
CA PHE A 28 -22.66 28.73 9.31
C PHE A 28 -22.41 29.63 10.54
N PRO A 29 -21.38 29.39 11.35
CA PRO A 29 -20.73 30.43 12.13
C PRO A 29 -19.45 30.95 11.43
N PRO A 30 -19.08 32.23 11.61
CA PRO A 30 -17.85 32.81 11.05
C PRO A 30 -16.63 32.53 11.95
N PRO A 31 -15.41 32.39 11.40
CA PRO A 31 -14.20 32.51 12.20
C PRO A 31 -13.78 33.98 12.31
N LEU A 32 -13.67 34.46 13.55
CA LEU A 32 -13.00 35.69 13.91
C LEU A 32 -11.54 35.43 14.33
N THR A 33 -10.75 36.47 14.09
CA THR A 33 -9.56 36.89 14.86
C THR A 33 -8.18 36.36 14.46
N SER A 34 -7.54 37.21 13.66
CA SER A 34 -6.11 37.51 13.56
C SER A 34 -5.33 37.47 14.89
N TYR A 35 -4.19 36.77 14.90
CA TYR A 35 -3.05 37.09 15.77
C TYR A 35 -1.73 36.98 14.99
N ALA A 36 -0.93 38.04 15.11
CA ALA A 36 0.34 38.26 14.44
C ALA A 36 1.49 37.40 15.02
N PRO A 37 2.57 37.14 14.25
CA PRO A 37 3.81 36.59 14.78
C PRO A 37 4.72 37.71 15.33
N SER A 38 5.20 37.52 16.56
CA SER A 38 6.23 38.35 17.18
C SER A 38 7.62 37.83 16.80
N SER A 39 8.41 38.71 16.18
CA SER A 39 9.83 38.52 15.90
C SER A 39 10.65 38.49 17.20
N GLY A 40 11.63 37.59 17.28
CA GLY A 40 12.58 37.48 18.37
C GLY A 40 13.96 37.09 17.84
N ALA A 41 14.91 38.01 17.97
CA ALA A 41 16.20 38.04 17.30
C ALA A 41 17.31 37.20 18.00
N SER A 42 18.33 36.92 17.18
CA SER A 42 19.78 36.95 17.48
C SER A 42 20.37 36.17 18.66
N GLY A 43 21.34 35.32 18.32
CA GLY A 43 22.36 34.83 19.24
C GLY A 43 23.39 33.95 18.57
N ALA A 44 24.37 34.55 17.89
CA ALA A 44 25.69 33.96 17.67
C ALA A 44 26.63 34.55 18.75
N PRO A 45 27.63 33.78 19.25
CA PRO A 45 28.95 33.81 18.60
C PRO A 45 29.75 32.48 18.58
N SER A 46 30.76 32.50 17.72
CA SER A 46 31.90 31.59 17.43
C SER A 46 32.95 31.54 18.58
N PRO A 47 34.18 30.97 18.43
CA PRO A 47 34.70 29.69 17.92
C PRO A 47 35.61 28.95 18.98
N GLU A 48 36.50 28.04 18.55
CA GLU A 48 37.61 27.33 19.26
C GLU A 48 37.29 25.87 19.70
N ALA A 49 38.12 24.82 19.54
CA ALA A 49 39.49 24.66 19.07
C ALA A 49 39.77 23.24 18.52
N ILE A 50 40.62 23.17 17.49
CA ILE A 50 41.78 22.28 17.24
C ILE A 50 41.95 21.04 18.15
N VAL A 51 42.12 19.83 17.58
CA VAL A 51 43.28 18.90 17.75
C VAL A 51 43.20 17.76 16.68
N PRO A 52 44.34 17.31 16.10
CA PRO A 52 44.40 16.36 14.98
C PRO A 52 44.77 14.91 15.40
N ALA A 53 44.92 14.06 14.36
CA ALA A 53 45.73 12.84 14.29
C ALA A 53 45.00 11.48 14.42
N SER A 54 44.96 10.71 13.32
CA SER A 54 45.94 9.62 13.08
C SER A 54 45.44 8.68 11.98
N GLN A 55 46.12 8.71 10.82
CA GLN A 55 46.18 7.58 9.89
C GLN A 55 47.16 6.54 10.42
N PRO A 56 46.88 5.24 10.19
CA PRO A 56 47.70 4.44 9.26
C PRO A 56 46.80 3.45 8.48
N SER A 57 47.19 2.69 7.45
CA SER A 57 48.41 2.48 6.70
C SER A 57 48.01 1.71 5.44
N ALA A 58 48.85 1.87 4.42
CA ALA A 58 48.93 1.16 3.16
C ALA A 58 48.67 -0.35 3.20
N GLY A 59 48.05 -0.83 2.12
CA GLY A 59 48.21 -2.20 1.62
C GLY A 59 47.90 -2.27 0.13
N PRO A 60 48.88 -2.08 -0.77
CA PRO A 60 48.74 -2.39 -2.19
C PRO A 60 49.19 -3.83 -2.44
N GLY A 61 48.22 -4.74 -2.60
CA GLY A 61 48.46 -6.10 -3.06
C GLY A 61 48.16 -6.24 -4.55
N TYR A 62 49.11 -5.87 -5.40
CA TYR A 62 49.15 -6.30 -6.79
C TYR A 62 49.73 -7.72 -6.87
N ALA A 63 49.00 -8.68 -7.46
CA ALA A 63 49.53 -9.55 -8.52
C ALA A 63 48.41 -10.41 -9.16
N PRO A 64 48.52 -10.74 -10.47
CA PRO A 64 47.42 -11.24 -11.30
C PRO A 64 47.64 -12.73 -11.72
N PRO A 65 47.09 -13.21 -12.86
CA PRO A 65 46.17 -14.35 -12.94
C PRO A 65 46.85 -15.70 -13.27
N GLY A 66 46.34 -16.79 -12.71
CA GLY A 66 46.69 -18.15 -13.15
C GLY A 66 45.57 -18.76 -14.01
N PRO A 67 45.80 -19.12 -15.27
CA PRO A 67 44.88 -19.92 -16.06
C PRO A 67 45.31 -21.38 -16.01
N LEU A 68 44.50 -22.27 -15.42
CA LEU A 68 44.61 -23.70 -15.70
C LEU A 68 43.21 -24.31 -15.83
N LEU A 69 42.90 -24.59 -17.09
CA LEU A 69 42.07 -25.67 -17.59
C LEU A 69 41.87 -26.81 -16.58
N THR A 70 40.63 -27.25 -16.41
CA THR A 70 40.28 -28.66 -16.63
C THR A 70 38.78 -28.81 -16.77
N SER A 71 38.39 -29.25 -17.96
CA SER A 71 37.10 -29.81 -18.28
C SER A 71 36.70 -30.87 -17.26
N ASN A 72 35.48 -30.78 -16.73
CA ASN A 72 34.74 -31.99 -16.40
C ASN A 72 33.29 -31.83 -16.83
N ALA A 73 33.02 -32.46 -17.96
CA ALA A 73 31.70 -32.74 -18.47
C ALA A 73 30.95 -33.62 -17.44
N LEU A 74 30.16 -32.97 -16.58
CA LEU A 74 29.24 -33.67 -15.71
C LEU A 74 27.85 -33.60 -16.35
N ASN A 75 27.55 -34.65 -17.09
CA ASN A 75 26.24 -35.27 -17.24
C ASN A 75 25.05 -34.31 -17.13
N ARG A 76 24.74 -33.67 -18.25
CA ARG A 76 23.40 -33.10 -18.48
C ARG A 76 22.44 -34.26 -18.68
N ARG A 77 22.08 -34.96 -17.59
CA ARG A 77 20.87 -35.78 -17.55
C ARG A 77 19.72 -34.82 -17.77
N THR A 78 19.15 -34.88 -18.97
CA THR A 78 17.78 -34.46 -19.25
C THR A 78 16.87 -35.36 -18.43
N SER A 79 16.76 -35.06 -17.13
CA SER A 79 15.56 -35.36 -16.39
C SER A 79 14.49 -34.48 -17.01
N SER A 80 13.74 -35.06 -17.95
CA SER A 80 12.38 -34.62 -18.25
C SER A 80 11.58 -34.77 -16.96
N SER A 81 11.83 -33.85 -16.02
CA SER A 81 10.92 -33.58 -14.94
C SER A 81 9.68 -33.08 -15.67
N THR A 82 8.65 -33.92 -15.69
CA THR A 82 7.29 -33.51 -15.96
C THR A 82 6.97 -32.48 -14.88
N CYS A 83 7.42 -31.25 -15.12
CA CYS A 83 6.99 -30.10 -14.36
C CYS A 83 5.48 -30.11 -14.55
N LEU A 84 4.78 -30.44 -13.47
CA LEU A 84 3.40 -30.06 -13.30
C LEU A 84 3.42 -28.55 -13.45
N ALA A 85 3.26 -28.07 -14.68
CA ALA A 85 3.06 -26.68 -14.98
C ALA A 85 1.78 -26.36 -14.23
N VAL A 86 1.94 -25.77 -13.04
CA VAL A 86 0.86 -25.13 -12.33
C VAL A 86 0.30 -24.18 -13.36
N LEU A 87 -0.87 -24.53 -13.90
CA LEU A 87 -1.62 -23.71 -14.84
C LEU A 87 -2.00 -22.46 -14.08
N GLU A 88 -1.09 -21.48 -14.10
CA GLU A 88 -1.31 -20.18 -13.51
C GLU A 88 -2.53 -19.59 -14.23
N PRO A 89 -3.57 -19.16 -13.50
CA PRO A 89 -4.75 -18.58 -14.11
C PRO A 89 -4.34 -17.43 -15.04
N PRO A 90 -4.94 -17.33 -16.23
CA PRO A 90 -4.63 -16.22 -17.11
C PRO A 90 -4.99 -14.89 -16.44
N ALA A 91 -4.13 -13.88 -16.62
CA ALA A 91 -4.30 -12.55 -16.03
C ALA A 91 -5.64 -11.86 -16.39
N SER A 92 -6.34 -12.32 -17.43
CA SER A 92 -7.67 -11.84 -17.82
C SER A 92 -8.76 -12.14 -16.80
N ILE A 93 -8.53 -13.10 -15.89
CA ILE A 93 -9.47 -13.48 -14.83
C ILE A 93 -9.28 -12.58 -13.59
N ALA A 94 -8.12 -11.92 -13.45
CA ALA A 94 -7.77 -11.14 -12.28
C ALA A 94 -8.53 -9.81 -12.24
N SER A 95 -9.56 -9.73 -11.40
CA SER A 95 -10.30 -8.49 -11.13
C SER A 95 -10.37 -8.24 -9.63
N ILE A 96 -10.14 -7.00 -9.21
CA ILE A 96 -10.27 -6.61 -7.80
C ILE A 96 -11.68 -6.03 -7.59
N PRO A 97 -12.56 -6.72 -6.83
CA PRO A 97 -13.91 -6.24 -6.58
C PRO A 97 -13.92 -4.86 -5.94
N ASP A 98 -14.85 -4.02 -6.34
CA ASP A 98 -15.03 -2.71 -5.73
C ASP A 98 -15.46 -2.86 -4.26
N LEU A 99 -14.93 -1.97 -3.41
CA LEU A 99 -15.39 -1.89 -2.03
C LEU A 99 -16.78 -1.28 -2.04
N ASP A 100 -17.66 -1.81 -1.19
CA ASP A 100 -19.05 -1.36 -1.14
C ASP A 100 -19.10 0.13 -0.73
N ARG A 101 -19.47 0.98 -1.69
CA ARG A 101 -19.62 2.43 -1.46
C ARG A 101 -20.79 2.76 -0.55
N ARG A 102 -21.82 1.89 -0.48
CA ARG A 102 -22.99 2.09 0.39
C ARG A 102 -22.63 1.83 1.85
N ARG A 103 -21.73 0.88 2.10
CA ARG A 103 -21.04 0.71 3.40
C ARG A 103 -19.85 1.65 3.53
N GLY A 104 -20.01 2.92 3.16
CA GLY A 104 -18.94 3.93 3.25
C GLY A 104 -18.22 3.98 4.61
N LYS A 105 -18.89 3.47 5.65
CA LYS A 105 -18.40 3.13 6.99
C LYS A 105 -18.02 1.65 7.07
N GLY A 106 -16.73 1.34 7.23
CA GLY A 106 -16.24 -0.05 7.36
C GLY A 106 -15.65 -0.69 6.09
N GLY A 107 -15.48 0.06 4.99
CA GLY A 107 -14.84 -0.44 3.77
C GLY A 107 -13.38 -0.92 3.97
N TRP A 108 -12.72 -0.50 5.05
CA TRP A 108 -11.39 -0.95 5.42
C TRP A 108 -11.35 -2.43 5.82
N ARG A 109 -12.41 -2.97 6.47
CA ARG A 109 -12.52 -4.40 6.80
C ARG A 109 -12.57 -5.26 5.54
N GLN A 110 -13.35 -4.84 4.55
CA GLN A 110 -13.41 -5.51 3.25
C GLN A 110 -12.06 -5.45 2.52
N ALA A 111 -11.36 -4.32 2.60
CA ALA A 111 -10.03 -4.18 2.01
C ALA A 111 -9.01 -5.16 2.63
N ILE A 112 -9.04 -5.34 3.95
CA ILE A 112 -8.21 -6.33 4.65
C ILE A 112 -8.61 -7.76 4.25
N SER A 113 -9.91 -8.05 4.25
CA SER A 113 -10.42 -9.36 3.83
C SER A 113 -9.97 -9.71 2.41
N GLN A 114 -10.08 -8.78 1.45
CA GLN A 114 -9.58 -8.97 0.09
C GLN A 114 -8.05 -9.09 0.01
N TRP A 115 -7.32 -8.50 0.96
CA TRP A 115 -5.86 -8.57 0.99
C TRP A 115 -5.34 -9.92 1.51
N GLU A 116 -6.00 -10.45 2.54
CA GLU A 116 -5.56 -11.65 3.26
C GLU A 116 -6.22 -12.94 2.76
N ASN A 117 -7.50 -12.89 2.36
CA ASN A 117 -8.24 -14.08 1.96
C ASN A 117 -7.94 -14.46 0.51
N VAL A 118 -7.87 -15.77 0.28
CA VAL A 118 -7.75 -16.34 -1.06
C VAL A 118 -9.04 -16.09 -1.82
N ASP A 119 -8.93 -15.44 -2.98
CA ASP A 119 -10.06 -15.26 -3.88
C ASP A 119 -10.38 -16.58 -4.59
N PRO A 120 -11.60 -17.12 -4.51
CA PRO A 120 -11.96 -18.40 -5.13
C PRO A 120 -11.82 -18.39 -6.66
N GLN A 121 -11.87 -17.22 -7.29
CA GLN A 121 -11.77 -17.11 -8.74
C GLN A 121 -10.32 -17.23 -9.23
N THR A 122 -9.39 -16.59 -8.51
CA THR A 122 -7.96 -16.61 -8.86
C THR A 122 -7.17 -17.68 -8.14
N GLY A 123 -7.64 -18.19 -7.01
CA GLY A 123 -6.90 -19.13 -6.15
C GLY A 123 -5.75 -18.47 -5.38
N TYR A 124 -5.62 -17.15 -5.42
CA TYR A 124 -4.58 -16.39 -4.72
C TYR A 124 -5.17 -15.27 -3.86
N ALA A 125 -4.57 -15.00 -2.71
CA ALA A 125 -4.82 -13.76 -1.97
C ALA A 125 -4.18 -12.58 -2.71
N LEU A 126 -4.75 -11.38 -2.58
CA LEU A 126 -4.27 -10.21 -3.33
C LEU A 126 -2.81 -9.81 -3.02
N LYS A 127 -2.32 -10.15 -1.82
CA LYS A 127 -0.92 -9.98 -1.44
C LYS A 127 0.02 -10.87 -2.26
N ASP A 128 -0.45 -12.05 -2.66
CA ASP A 128 0.31 -13.10 -3.38
C ASP A 128 0.12 -13.03 -4.91
N TRP A 129 -0.67 -12.07 -5.40
CA TRP A 129 -0.88 -11.91 -6.84
C TRP A 129 0.44 -11.71 -7.61
N PRO A 130 0.62 -12.43 -8.72
CA PRO A 130 1.76 -12.27 -9.62
C PRO A 130 1.91 -10.82 -10.11
N ARG A 131 3.14 -10.33 -10.18
CA ARG A 131 3.42 -8.93 -10.54
C ARG A 131 2.81 -8.52 -11.89
N HIS A 132 2.88 -9.42 -12.88
CA HIS A 132 2.41 -9.15 -14.23
C HIS A 132 0.88 -9.05 -14.35
N TRP A 133 0.12 -9.49 -13.34
CA TRP A 133 -1.35 -9.34 -13.33
C TRP A 133 -1.81 -7.90 -13.12
N TYR A 134 -1.03 -7.12 -12.37
CA TYR A 134 -1.37 -5.75 -12.01
C TYR A 134 -0.36 -4.72 -12.52
N THR A 135 0.65 -5.14 -13.28
CA THR A 135 1.66 -4.26 -13.89
C THR A 135 1.44 -4.23 -15.40
N GLY A 136 1.27 -3.03 -15.96
CA GLY A 136 1.05 -2.82 -17.40
C GLY A 136 0.19 -1.58 -17.66
N ASP A 137 0.23 -1.07 -18.89
CA ASP A 137 -0.44 0.19 -19.25
C ASP A 137 -1.96 0.13 -19.10
N SER A 138 -2.55 -1.04 -19.35
CA SER A 138 -3.99 -1.29 -19.15
C SER A 138 -4.37 -1.59 -17.69
N GLN A 139 -3.39 -1.84 -16.82
CA GLN A 139 -3.61 -2.33 -15.44
C GLN A 139 -3.47 -1.27 -14.36
N VAL A 140 -3.40 0.01 -14.74
CA VAL A 140 -3.28 1.14 -13.80
C VAL A 140 -4.35 1.10 -12.71
N LYS A 141 -5.60 0.78 -13.07
CA LYS A 141 -6.72 0.68 -12.10
C LYS A 141 -6.50 -0.44 -11.07
N LEU A 142 -6.03 -1.62 -11.50
CA LEU A 142 -5.73 -2.73 -10.59
C LEU A 142 -4.54 -2.40 -9.69
N CYS A 143 -3.49 -1.81 -10.24
CA CYS A 143 -2.32 -1.36 -9.49
C CYS A 143 -2.72 -0.40 -8.36
N VAL A 144 -3.54 0.61 -8.67
CA VAL A 144 -4.03 1.58 -7.68
C VAL A 144 -4.92 0.91 -6.63
N LYS A 145 -5.90 0.10 -7.05
CA LYS A 145 -6.79 -0.64 -6.13
C LYS A 145 -6.00 -1.53 -5.17
N ARG A 146 -5.01 -2.26 -5.68
CA ARG A 146 -4.12 -3.11 -4.90
C ARG A 146 -3.27 -2.29 -3.93
N GLY A 147 -2.72 -1.18 -4.40
CA GLY A 147 -1.93 -0.26 -3.57
C GLY A 147 -2.70 0.25 -2.37
N TYR A 148 -3.96 0.65 -2.56
CA TYR A 148 -4.80 1.11 -1.45
C TYR A 148 -5.09 0.02 -0.41
N ARG A 149 -5.38 -1.21 -0.85
CA ARG A 149 -5.60 -2.36 0.04
C ARG A 149 -4.33 -2.72 0.80
N LYS A 150 -3.18 -2.73 0.10
CA LYS A 150 -1.86 -2.93 0.70
C LYS A 150 -1.58 -1.93 1.82
N SER A 151 -1.80 -0.63 1.58
CA SER A 151 -1.55 0.40 2.59
C SER A 151 -2.34 0.15 3.88
N VAL A 152 -3.64 -0.14 3.76
CA VAL A 152 -4.50 -0.39 4.93
C VAL A 152 -4.15 -1.70 5.62
N ALA A 153 -3.91 -2.78 4.87
CA ALA A 153 -3.59 -4.07 5.46
C ALA A 153 -2.23 -4.09 6.17
N LEU A 154 -1.22 -3.41 5.62
CA LEU A 154 0.07 -3.27 6.28
C LEU A 154 -0.05 -2.45 7.56
N GLU A 155 -0.83 -1.36 7.55
CA GLU A 155 -1.08 -0.56 8.73
C GLU A 155 -1.83 -1.36 9.81
N TYR A 156 -2.85 -2.11 9.40
CA TYR A 156 -3.58 -3.03 10.28
C TYR A 156 -2.65 -4.04 10.94
N LYS A 157 -1.78 -4.68 10.16
CA LYS A 157 -0.78 -5.62 10.67
C LYS A 157 0.24 -4.95 11.60
N ARG A 158 0.68 -3.73 11.27
CA ARG A 158 1.62 -2.94 12.09
C ARG A 158 1.04 -2.62 13.47
N LEU A 159 -0.27 -2.39 13.56
CA LEU A 159 -0.99 -2.09 14.79
C LEU A 159 -1.34 -3.33 15.63
N GLY A 160 -1.00 -4.54 15.17
CA GLY A 160 -1.22 -5.79 15.88
C GLY A 160 -2.35 -6.67 15.34
N GLY A 161 -2.96 -6.28 14.21
CA GLY A 161 -3.89 -7.14 13.48
C GLY A 161 -5.22 -7.40 14.19
N THR A 162 -5.60 -6.55 15.13
CA THR A 162 -6.90 -6.59 15.80
C THR A 162 -7.74 -5.38 15.39
N GLU A 163 -9.05 -5.57 15.16
CA GLU A 163 -9.95 -4.46 14.81
C GLU A 163 -9.94 -3.34 15.85
N GLN A 164 -9.90 -3.71 17.13
CA GLN A 164 -9.88 -2.75 18.23
C GLN A 164 -8.63 -1.87 18.19
N GLN A 165 -7.44 -2.46 18.05
CA GLN A 165 -6.19 -1.71 17.94
C GLN A 165 -6.16 -0.78 16.72
N PHE A 166 -6.77 -1.23 15.61
CA PHE A 166 -6.88 -0.40 14.42
C PHE A 166 -7.80 0.80 14.64
N LEU A 167 -8.94 0.60 15.30
CA LEU A 167 -9.89 1.67 15.63
C LEU A 167 -9.35 2.60 16.73
N ASP A 168 -8.55 2.10 17.67
CA ASP A 168 -7.90 2.94 18.68
C ASP A 168 -6.90 3.91 18.04
N ALA A 169 -6.17 3.45 17.02
CA ALA A 169 -5.22 4.29 16.28
C ALA A 169 -5.89 5.17 15.20
N HIS A 170 -6.97 4.69 14.60
CA HIS A 170 -7.73 5.34 13.52
C HIS A 170 -9.23 5.34 13.85
N PRO A 171 -9.69 6.11 14.86
CA PRO A 171 -11.09 6.11 15.30
C PRO A 171 -12.04 6.59 14.20
N GLU A 172 -11.52 7.39 13.25
CA GLU A 172 -12.27 7.83 12.10
C GLU A 172 -12.48 6.77 11.01
N ALA A 173 -11.85 5.59 11.08
CA ALA A 173 -11.91 4.58 10.02
C ALA A 173 -13.34 4.11 9.70
N ASP A 174 -14.25 4.15 10.69
CA ASP A 174 -15.67 3.84 10.52
C ASP A 174 -16.54 5.09 10.23
N THR A 175 -15.98 6.30 10.24
CA THR A 175 -16.71 7.54 9.95
C THR A 175 -16.38 8.13 8.59
N ILE A 176 -15.14 7.98 8.11
CA ILE A 176 -14.66 8.52 6.83
C ILE A 176 -14.72 7.49 5.71
N THR A 177 -14.64 7.97 4.47
CA THR A 177 -14.53 7.11 3.30
C THR A 177 -13.17 6.40 3.26
N PHE A 178 -13.15 5.18 2.72
CA PHE A 178 -11.94 4.38 2.57
C PHE A 178 -10.78 5.13 1.91
N LEU A 179 -11.03 5.90 0.85
CA LEU A 179 -9.98 6.67 0.17
C LEU A 179 -9.37 7.77 1.07
N LYS A 180 -10.18 8.40 1.92
CA LYS A 180 -9.68 9.39 2.89
C LYS A 180 -8.80 8.71 3.93
N LEU A 181 -9.21 7.54 4.41
CA LEU A 181 -8.41 6.73 5.34
C LEU A 181 -7.05 6.35 4.75
N VAL A 182 -7.04 5.80 3.52
CA VAL A 182 -5.79 5.46 2.81
C VAL A 182 -4.86 6.67 2.69
N LYS A 183 -5.41 7.84 2.35
CA LYS A 183 -4.63 9.08 2.26
C LYS A 183 -3.99 9.45 3.61
N LYS A 184 -4.74 9.36 4.72
CA LYS A 184 -4.21 9.64 6.07
C LYS A 184 -3.08 8.67 6.44
N ILE A 185 -3.28 7.38 6.23
CA ILE A 185 -2.28 6.34 6.49
C ILE A 185 -1.02 6.59 5.67
N ASN A 186 -1.15 6.90 4.38
CA ASN A 186 0.00 7.16 3.52
C ASN A 186 0.78 8.41 3.97
N VAL A 187 0.08 9.46 4.42
CA VAL A 187 0.72 10.67 4.98
C VAL A 187 1.46 10.35 6.28
N GLN A 188 0.84 9.61 7.20
CA GLN A 188 1.48 9.17 8.44
C GLN A 188 2.72 8.31 8.20
N ASN A 189 2.66 7.42 7.22
CA ASN A 189 3.76 6.53 6.86
C ASN A 189 4.87 7.22 6.05
N GLY A 190 4.86 8.56 5.97
CA GLY A 190 5.90 9.32 5.28
C GLY A 190 5.88 9.14 3.76
N SER A 191 4.78 8.67 3.19
CA SER A 191 4.57 8.71 1.74
C SER A 191 4.25 10.14 1.34
N VAL A 192 5.28 10.99 1.41
CA VAL A 192 5.22 12.38 0.95
C VAL A 192 5.00 12.29 -0.56
N GLY A 193 3.80 12.72 -1.00
CA GLY A 193 3.48 12.79 -2.42
C GLY A 193 4.63 13.44 -3.15
N ARG A 194 5.05 12.85 -4.29
CA ARG A 194 6.23 13.26 -5.06
C ARG A 194 6.37 14.78 -5.01
N ALA A 195 7.34 15.26 -4.22
CA ALA A 195 7.65 16.68 -4.23
C ALA A 195 8.00 17.00 -5.68
N SER A 196 7.28 17.97 -6.25
CA SER A 196 7.53 18.41 -7.60
C SER A 196 9.02 18.69 -7.75
N LYS A 197 9.62 18.22 -8.86
CA LYS A 197 11.03 18.48 -9.19
C LYS A 197 11.35 19.98 -9.20
N ASN A 198 10.32 20.82 -9.28
CA ASN A 198 10.39 22.28 -9.36
C ASN A 198 10.19 22.99 -8.02
N GLY A 199 10.29 22.27 -6.89
CA GLY A 199 10.18 22.83 -5.55
C GLY A 199 8.82 23.48 -5.23
N PRO A 200 8.64 23.99 -4.01
CA PRO A 200 7.55 24.90 -3.70
C PRO A 200 7.66 26.17 -4.55
N PRO A 201 6.54 26.82 -4.92
CA PRO A 201 6.55 28.02 -5.78
C PRO A 201 7.47 29.13 -5.26
N ASP A 202 7.62 29.25 -3.94
CA ASP A 202 8.49 30.24 -3.29
C ASP A 202 9.98 30.04 -3.61
N ALA A 203 10.41 28.81 -3.91
CA ALA A 203 11.80 28.51 -4.30
C ALA A 203 12.14 28.94 -5.73
N ARG A 204 11.15 29.35 -6.55
CA ARG A 204 11.37 29.76 -7.95
C ARG A 204 11.74 31.22 -8.11
N LEU A 205 11.48 32.05 -7.11
CA LEU A 205 11.69 33.50 -7.18
C LEU A 205 13.13 33.92 -6.85
N GLN A 206 14.00 33.00 -6.42
CA GLN A 206 15.38 33.31 -6.01
C GLN A 206 16.44 32.95 -7.06
N SER A 207 16.04 32.60 -8.29
CA SER A 207 16.97 32.12 -9.34
C SER A 207 17.11 33.08 -10.53
N SER A 208 16.78 34.37 -10.37
CA SER A 208 16.92 35.39 -11.42
C SER A 208 18.06 36.36 -11.14
#